data_AF-A0A822XFT1-F1
#
_entry.id   AF-A0A822XFT1-F1
#
_cell.length_a   1.000
_cell.length_b   1.000
_cell.length_c   1.000
_cell.angle_alpha   90.00
_cell.angle_beta   90.00
_cell.angle_gamma   90.00
#
_symmetry.space_group_name_H-M   'P 1'
#
loop_
_entity.id
_entity.type
_entity.pdbx_description
1 polymer ?
#
loop_
_entity_poly.entity_id
_entity_poly.type
_entity_poly.pdbx_seq_one_letter_code
_entity_poly.pdbx_strand_id
1 'polypeptide(L)'
;MKRINGEANILAVGAAKDFAESEVLSKYPNSGVILRPGFIYGKRKVNGFEIPLDLIGEPVERILRATENFTKPLNSLPASDIFLAPPVSVDNVALAVINAVTDDDFFGVFTIEQIKEAAAKVKV
;
A
#
# COMPACT_ATOMS: atom_id res chain seq x y z
N MET A 1 5.77 -21.80 22.72
CA MET A 1 5.02 -20.95 21.76
C MET A 1 5.73 -19.60 21.67
N LYS A 2 6.49 -19.33 20.61
CA LYS A 2 7.19 -18.04 20.44
C LYS A 2 6.12 -16.97 20.17
N ARG A 3 5.93 -16.03 21.10
CA ARG A 3 5.11 -14.85 20.85
C ARG A 3 5.82 -14.02 19.78
N ILE A 4 5.27 -13.99 18.58
CA ILE A 4 5.63 -13.01 17.55
C ILE A 4 5.24 -11.64 18.11
N ASN A 5 6.25 -10.83 18.43
CA ASN A 5 6.06 -9.43 18.80
C ASN A 5 5.65 -8.62 17.56
N GLY A 6 4.99 -7.47 17.77
CA GLY A 6 4.41 -6.67 16.68
C GLY A 6 5.42 -6.27 15.60
N GLU A 7 6.69 -6.07 15.96
CA GLU A 7 7.79 -5.77 15.04
C GLU A 7 8.11 -6.92 14.08
N ALA A 8 8.17 -8.16 14.59
CA ALA A 8 8.38 -9.33 13.75
C ALA A 8 7.26 -9.53 12.73
N ASN A 9 6.03 -9.11 13.07
CA ASN A 9 4.90 -9.18 12.14
C ASN A 9 5.03 -8.15 11.01
N ILE A 10 5.48 -6.93 11.31
CA ILE A 10 5.67 -5.87 10.30
C ILE A 10 6.82 -6.24 9.35
N LEU A 11 7.95 -6.72 9.88
CA LEU A 11 9.09 -7.14 9.06
C LEU A 11 8.75 -8.35 8.17
N ALA A 12 7.99 -9.32 8.69
CA ALA A 12 7.53 -10.46 7.91
C ALA A 12 6.60 -10.04 6.76
N VAL A 13 5.71 -9.08 6.99
CA VAL A 13 4.83 -8.54 5.95
C VAL A 13 5.62 -7.82 4.86
N GLY A 14 6.61 -6.99 5.24
CA GLY A 14 7.50 -6.33 4.28
C GLY A 14 8.26 -7.33 3.41
N ALA A 15 8.95 -8.28 4.05
CA ALA A 15 9.71 -9.31 3.34
C ALA A 15 8.86 -10.19 2.42
N ALA A 16 7.62 -10.52 2.84
CA ALA A 16 6.70 -11.27 2.01
C ALA A 16 6.27 -10.49 0.76
N LYS A 17 6.09 -9.16 0.86
CA LYS A 17 5.81 -8.30 -0.28
C LYS A 17 6.99 -8.22 -1.23
N ASP A 18 8.20 -7.99 -0.71
CA ASP A 18 9.41 -7.90 -1.54
C ASP A 18 9.66 -9.18 -2.33
N PHE A 19 9.43 -10.35 -1.71
CA PHE A 19 9.54 -11.64 -2.39
C PHE A 19 8.50 -11.81 -3.51
N ALA A 20 7.25 -11.43 -3.24
CA ALA A 20 6.18 -11.49 -4.25
C ALA A 20 6.47 -10.55 -5.44
N GLU A 21 6.97 -9.36 -5.18
CA GLU A 21 7.36 -8.41 -6.23
C GLU A 21 8.49 -8.96 -7.12
N SER A 22 9.52 -9.54 -6.50
CA SER A 22 10.62 -10.16 -7.25
C SER A 22 10.14 -11.31 -8.14
N GLU A 23 9.24 -12.15 -7.63
CA GLU A 23 8.65 -13.25 -8.39
C GLU A 23 7.79 -12.78 -9.57
N VAL A 24 7.00 -11.71 -9.38
CA VAL A 24 6.16 -11.14 -10.45
C VAL A 24 7.03 -10.56 -11.56
N LEU A 25 8.09 -9.80 -11.23
CA LEU A 25 9.00 -9.24 -12.23
C LEU A 25 9.80 -10.32 -12.96
N SER A 26 10.16 -11.40 -12.27
CA SER A 26 10.87 -12.53 -12.87
C SER A 26 10.01 -13.29 -13.88
N LYS A 27 8.73 -13.55 -13.56
CA LYS A 27 7.82 -14.32 -14.43
C LYS A 27 7.13 -13.50 -15.51
N TYR A 28 6.89 -12.21 -15.26
CA TYR A 28 6.12 -11.33 -16.13
C TYR A 28 6.87 -10.01 -16.40
N PRO A 29 8.04 -10.06 -17.06
CA PRO A 29 8.90 -8.88 -17.21
C PRO A 29 8.27 -7.74 -18.03
N ASN A 30 7.40 -8.07 -18.99
CA ASN A 30 6.79 -7.10 -19.92
C ASN A 30 5.27 -6.97 -19.75
N SER A 31 4.68 -7.59 -18.73
CA SER A 31 3.22 -7.60 -18.53
C SER A 31 2.80 -7.56 -17.05
N GLY A 32 3.75 -7.72 -16.12
CA GLY A 32 3.48 -7.63 -14.70
C GLY A 32 3.36 -6.18 -14.26
N VAL A 33 2.35 -5.90 -13.43
CA VAL A 33 2.15 -4.59 -12.82
C VAL A 33 2.31 -4.69 -11.32
N ILE A 34 3.14 -3.82 -10.75
CA ILE A 34 3.36 -3.70 -9.31
C ILE A 34 3.05 -2.27 -8.91
N LEU A 35 2.03 -2.10 -8.06
CA LEU A 35 1.73 -0.82 -7.45
C LEU A 35 2.35 -0.77 -6.06
N ARG A 36 3.17 0.25 -5.79
CA ARG A 36 3.78 0.50 -4.47
C ARG A 36 3.10 1.69 -3.78
N PRO A 37 1.88 1.54 -3.27
CA PRO A 37 1.24 2.59 -2.51
C PRO A 37 1.89 2.72 -1.12
N GLY A 38 1.85 3.93 -0.58
CA GLY A 38 2.05 4.17 0.85
C GLY A 38 0.79 3.79 1.66
N PHE A 39 0.47 4.56 2.68
CA PHE A 39 -0.75 4.34 3.46
C PHE A 39 -2.01 4.59 2.62
N ILE A 40 -2.93 3.62 2.55
CA ILE A 40 -4.18 3.73 1.78
C ILE A 40 -5.31 4.18 2.71
N TYR A 41 -6.03 5.25 2.34
CA TYR A 41 -7.18 5.77 3.09
C TYR A 41 -8.44 5.87 2.23
N GLY A 42 -9.63 5.87 2.83
CA GLY A 42 -10.90 6.00 2.12
C GLY A 42 -12.07 5.33 2.85
N LYS A 43 -13.22 5.18 2.18
CA LYS A 43 -14.37 4.43 2.72
C LYS A 43 -14.32 2.99 2.21
N ARG A 44 -14.53 2.00 3.08
CA ARG A 44 -14.56 0.58 2.69
C ARG A 44 -16.00 0.13 2.56
N LYS A 45 -16.41 -0.36 1.39
CA LYS A 45 -17.72 -1.02 1.23
C LYS A 45 -17.59 -2.48 1.62
N VAL A 46 -18.29 -2.91 2.68
CA VAL A 46 -18.37 -4.32 3.09
C VAL A 46 -19.85 -4.65 3.24
N ASN A 47 -20.34 -5.66 2.52
CA ASN A 47 -21.74 -6.12 2.58
C ASN A 47 -22.79 -5.02 2.32
N GLY A 48 -22.54 -4.12 1.36
CA GLY A 48 -23.49 -3.06 0.99
C GLY A 48 -23.52 -1.85 1.93
N PHE A 49 -22.77 -1.86 3.02
CA PHE A 49 -22.59 -0.72 3.91
C PHE A 49 -21.29 0.01 3.60
N GLU A 50 -21.36 1.34 3.47
CA GLU A 50 -20.18 2.19 3.41
C GLU A 50 -19.64 2.35 4.83
N ILE A 51 -18.61 1.58 5.17
CA ILE A 51 -17.95 1.67 6.47
C ILE A 51 -16.84 2.72 6.35
N PRO A 52 -16.97 3.90 6.98
CA PRO A 52 -15.84 4.79 7.16
C PRO A 52 -14.84 4.06 8.06
N LEU A 53 -13.57 4.03 7.64
CA LEU A 53 -12.46 3.32 8.31
C LEU A 53 -12.17 3.78 9.76
N ASP A 54 -12.96 4.69 10.33
CA ASP A 54 -12.89 5.17 11.72
C ASP A 54 -13.50 4.20 12.76
N LEU A 55 -14.25 3.17 12.35
CA LEU A 55 -15.04 2.31 13.25
C LEU A 55 -14.50 0.89 13.48
N ILE A 56 -13.30 0.57 12.99
CA ILE A 56 -12.64 -0.71 13.33
C ILE A 56 -11.77 -0.45 14.55
N GLY A 57 -12.10 -1.07 15.70
CA GLY A 57 -11.50 -0.81 17.03
C GLY A 57 -9.99 -1.03 17.18
N GLU A 58 -9.59 -1.83 18.17
CA GLU A 58 -8.19 -2.03 18.65
C GLU A 58 -7.07 -2.03 17.57
N PRO A 59 -7.25 -2.60 16.36
CA PRO A 59 -6.25 -2.53 15.29
C PRO A 59 -5.96 -1.12 14.77
N VAL A 60 -6.96 -0.25 14.64
CA VAL A 60 -6.79 1.13 14.15
C VAL A 60 -6.17 2.00 15.23
N GLU A 61 -6.59 1.86 16.49
CA GLU A 61 -5.89 2.51 17.61
C GLU A 61 -4.42 2.08 17.67
N ARG A 62 -4.12 0.81 17.37
CA ARG A 62 -2.74 0.33 17.34
C ARG A 62 -1.97 0.91 16.15
N ILE A 63 -2.60 1.12 14.99
CA ILE A 63 -1.99 1.78 13.83
C ILE A 63 -1.80 3.27 14.09
N LEU A 64 -2.79 3.98 14.63
CA LEU A 64 -2.66 5.40 15.01
C LEU A 64 -1.62 5.58 16.11
N ARG A 65 -1.65 4.78 17.18
CA ARG A 65 -0.65 4.82 18.26
C ARG A 65 0.72 4.36 17.77
N ALA A 66 0.80 3.41 16.84
CA ALA A 66 2.06 3.07 16.18
C ALA A 66 2.55 4.26 15.37
N THR A 67 1.67 4.99 14.68
CA THR A 67 2.01 6.19 13.89
C THR A 67 2.47 7.35 14.80
N GLU A 68 1.79 7.59 15.92
CA GLU A 68 2.15 8.61 16.92
C GLU A 68 3.46 8.28 17.66
N ASN A 69 3.75 7.00 17.91
CA ASN A 69 5.02 6.58 18.51
C ASN A 69 6.15 6.42 17.46
N PHE A 70 5.82 6.10 16.20
CA PHE A 70 6.78 6.01 15.10
C PHE A 70 7.29 7.38 14.68
N THR A 71 6.48 8.44 14.76
CA THR A 71 6.92 9.78 14.33
C THR A 71 8.10 10.35 15.13
N LYS A 72 8.46 9.77 16.29
CA LYS A 72 9.49 10.33 17.18
C LYS A 72 10.90 9.72 17.03
N PRO A 73 11.12 8.49 16.52
CA PRO A 73 12.47 8.03 16.18
C PRO A 73 12.55 7.44 14.76
N LEU A 74 12.44 8.27 13.71
CA LEU A 74 12.39 7.82 12.30
C LEU A 74 13.67 8.00 11.47
N ASN A 75 14.77 8.46 12.07
CA ASN A 75 16.02 8.73 11.32
C ASN A 75 16.99 7.54 11.22
N SER A 76 16.68 6.36 11.78
CA SER A 76 17.67 5.29 11.94
C SER A 76 17.30 3.93 11.35
N LEU A 77 16.20 3.79 10.61
CA LEU A 77 15.79 2.50 10.04
C LEU A 77 15.89 2.46 8.51
N PRO A 78 16.57 1.46 7.93
CA PRO A 78 16.66 1.25 6.49
C PRO A 78 15.33 0.66 5.97
N ALA A 79 14.30 1.52 5.92
CA ALA A 79 12.99 1.32 5.31
C ALA A 79 12.18 2.64 5.26
N SER A 80 12.81 3.78 5.59
CA SER A 80 12.18 5.09 5.80
C SER A 80 11.38 5.61 4.60
N ASP A 81 11.74 5.21 3.38
CA ASP A 81 11.05 5.61 2.15
C ASP A 81 9.60 5.11 2.06
N ILE A 82 9.29 3.94 2.63
CA ILE A 82 7.93 3.39 2.62
C ILE A 82 7.04 4.11 3.65
N PHE A 83 7.63 4.73 4.68
CA PHE A 83 6.90 5.34 5.80
C PHE A 83 6.76 6.87 5.69
N LEU A 84 7.65 7.56 4.99
CA LEU A 84 7.52 8.99 4.63
C LEU A 84 6.66 9.22 3.38
N ALA A 85 6.29 8.14 2.72
CA ALA A 85 5.48 8.14 1.51
C ALA A 85 4.09 8.75 1.78
N PRO A 86 3.64 9.76 1.00
CA PRO A 86 2.38 10.43 1.25
C PRO A 86 1.20 9.46 1.12
N PRO A 87 0.18 9.57 1.99
CA PRO A 87 -0.98 8.68 1.92
C PRO A 87 -1.70 8.81 0.57
N VAL A 88 -2.29 7.70 0.12
CA VAL A 88 -2.96 7.59 -1.18
C VAL A 88 -4.42 7.19 -0.96
N SER A 89 -5.35 7.82 -1.68
CA SER A 89 -6.76 7.44 -1.58
C SER A 89 -6.99 6.07 -2.24
N VAL A 90 -7.91 5.30 -1.67
CA VAL A 90 -8.35 4.01 -2.21
C VAL A 90 -8.86 4.15 -3.66
N ASP A 91 -9.52 5.28 -3.97
CA ASP A 91 -10.04 5.55 -5.31
C ASP A 91 -8.90 5.73 -6.33
N ASN A 92 -7.82 6.42 -5.96
CA ASN A 92 -6.68 6.60 -6.86
C ASN A 92 -5.98 5.27 -7.12
N VAL A 93 -5.80 4.45 -6.09
CA VAL A 93 -5.23 3.09 -6.26
C VAL A 93 -6.15 2.25 -7.17
N ALA A 94 -7.46 2.30 -6.96
CA ALA A 94 -8.41 1.55 -7.78
C ALA A 94 -8.39 1.99 -9.26
N LEU A 95 -8.36 3.29 -9.54
CA LEU A 95 -8.26 3.81 -10.91
C LEU A 95 -6.92 3.42 -11.57
N ALA A 96 -5.82 3.45 -10.81
CA ALA A 96 -4.53 2.98 -11.32
C ALA A 96 -4.56 1.47 -11.66
N VAL A 97 -5.24 0.65 -10.87
CA VAL A 97 -5.46 -0.78 -11.18
C VAL A 97 -6.31 -0.95 -12.44
N ILE A 98 -7.35 -0.13 -12.62
CA ILE A 98 -8.18 -0.20 -13.84
C ILE A 98 -7.31 0.08 -15.07
N ASN A 99 -6.51 1.14 -15.04
CA ASN A 99 -5.56 1.43 -16.12
C ASN A 99 -4.59 0.28 -16.37
N ALA A 100 -4.03 -0.30 -15.31
CA ALA A 100 -3.12 -1.43 -15.40
C ALA A 100 -3.72 -2.66 -16.10
N VAL A 101 -5.05 -2.79 -16.12
CA VAL A 101 -5.75 -3.91 -16.77
C VAL A 101 -6.23 -3.52 -18.17
N THR A 102 -6.51 -2.25 -18.44
CA THR A 102 -7.08 -1.79 -19.72
C THR A 102 -6.04 -1.29 -20.71
N ASP A 103 -4.87 -0.86 -20.24
CA ASP A 103 -3.78 -0.31 -21.05
C ASP A 103 -2.63 -1.31 -21.12
N ASP A 104 -2.41 -1.90 -22.29
CA ASP A 104 -1.37 -2.91 -22.53
C ASP A 104 0.06 -2.33 -22.37
N ASP A 105 0.22 -1.00 -22.44
CA ASP A 105 1.49 -0.31 -22.22
C ASP A 105 1.73 0.00 -20.73
N PHE A 106 0.79 -0.33 -19.85
CA PHE A 106 0.89 -0.08 -18.41
C PHE A 106 1.50 -1.28 -17.68
N PHE A 107 2.82 -1.44 -17.76
CA PHE A 107 3.56 -2.51 -17.09
C PHE A 107 4.78 -2.01 -16.31
N GLY A 108 5.21 -2.78 -15.31
CA GLY A 108 6.34 -2.47 -14.43
C GLY A 108 5.94 -2.03 -13.02
N VAL A 109 6.84 -1.28 -12.36
CA VAL A 109 6.69 -0.85 -10.97
C VAL A 109 6.26 0.62 -10.92
N PHE A 110 5.16 0.91 -10.23
CA PHE A 110 4.59 2.24 -10.12
C PHE A 110 4.69 2.77 -8.68
N THR A 111 5.32 3.93 -8.51
CA THR A 111 5.39 4.66 -7.25
C THR A 111 4.11 5.43 -6.96
N ILE A 112 4.04 6.07 -5.80
CA ILE A 112 2.85 6.80 -5.33
C ILE A 112 2.46 7.94 -6.28
N GLU A 113 3.44 8.68 -6.81
CA GLU A 113 3.22 9.77 -7.75
C GLU A 113 2.61 9.22 -9.04
N GLN A 114 3.17 8.13 -9.55
CA GLN A 114 2.72 7.48 -10.78
C GLN A 114 1.33 6.86 -10.63
N ILE A 115 0.99 6.34 -9.44
CA ILE A 115 -0.37 5.87 -9.11
C ILE A 115 -1.37 7.04 -9.19
N LYS A 116 -1.03 8.20 -8.64
CA LYS A 116 -1.90 9.39 -8.69
C LYS A 116 -2.05 9.91 -10.11
N GLU A 117 -0.98 9.90 -10.89
CA GLU A 117 -0.97 10.35 -12.27
C GLU A 117 -1.78 9.41 -13.17
N ALA A 118 -1.62 8.09 -12.99
CA ALA A 118 -2.44 7.08 -13.65
C ALA A 118 -3.92 7.29 -13.32
N ALA A 119 -4.27 7.48 -12.05
CA ALA A 119 -5.65 7.72 -11.63
C ALA A 119 -6.27 8.97 -12.27
N ALA A 120 -5.48 10.03 -12.50
CA ALA A 120 -5.96 11.26 -13.13
C ALA A 120 -6.33 11.05 -14.61
N LYS A 121 -5.66 10.14 -15.32
CA LYS A 121 -5.95 9.84 -16.74
C LYS A 121 -7.30 9.14 -16.95
N VAL A 122 -7.86 8.51 -15.91
CA VAL A 122 -9.14 7.76 -15.98
C VAL A 122 -10.35 8.60 -15.60
N LYS A 123 -10.14 9.68 -14.84
CA LYS A 123 -11.23 10.55 -14.42
C LYS A 123 -11.75 11.32 -15.65
N VAL A 124 -12.86 10.83 -16.20
CA VAL A 124 -13.69 11.48 -17.22
C VAL A 124 -14.55 12.56 -16.59
#